data_AF-A0A849DWE3-F1
#
_entry.id   AF-A0A849DWE3-F1
#
_cell.length_a   1.000
_cell.length_b   1.000
_cell.length_c   1.000
_cell.angle_alpha   90.00
_cell.angle_beta   90.00
_cell.angle_gamma   90.00
#
_symmetry.space_group_name_H-M   'P 1'
#
loop_
_entity.id
_entity.type
_entity.pdbx_description
1 polymer ?
#
loop_
_entity_poly.entity_id
_entity_poly.type
_entity_poly.pdbx_seq_one_letter_code
_entity_poly.pdbx_strand_id
1 'polypeptide(L)'
;MYKTICMLLLSGVLVGIQSVQAAPLKAKLVMPGDKSWDGVVIGRDGDWIEFATGQSARSIRVGASTIKELVFDVKIDKEKLNEMNRNREYERVIAALDRTIETYADYFDIPSNLVEYNILLMELYFKTGNYEKSLAISSKISSDDRDPELQEKSRIFQALALIESGRASEAEALLSEYGWDENLGDDAPPEKLYIAAKLMVLKEEYNAAMELVAKIIAFNSQNPDWMRPAELFCAEVYTELGMYESAEEVIRQIAMLYKDTSEDDEAKKLQLRIEKLQAEEELNKSLNTEEA
;
A
#
# COMPACT_ATOMS: atom_id res chain seq x y z
N MET A 1 48.82 56.01 -22.46
CA MET A 1 48.79 55.24 -23.72
C MET A 1 48.73 53.77 -23.34
N TYR A 2 47.89 53.01 -24.03
CA TYR A 2 47.24 51.75 -23.64
C TYR A 2 48.11 50.50 -23.38
N LYS A 3 47.50 49.57 -22.61
CA LYS A 3 47.54 48.07 -22.66
C LYS A 3 48.67 47.32 -21.94
N THR A 4 48.31 46.65 -20.84
CA THR A 4 48.79 45.30 -20.48
C THR A 4 47.77 44.63 -19.53
N ILE A 5 46.75 43.93 -20.08
CA ILE A 5 46.57 42.46 -20.04
C ILE A 5 46.46 41.90 -18.60
N CYS A 6 45.22 41.77 -18.10
CA CYS A 6 44.88 40.89 -16.98
C CYS A 6 44.78 39.44 -17.49
N MET A 7 45.68 38.57 -17.06
CA MET A 7 45.50 37.11 -17.17
C MET A 7 44.54 36.65 -16.08
N LEU A 8 43.32 36.28 -16.46
CA LEU A 8 42.43 35.47 -15.65
C LEU A 8 42.84 33.99 -15.79
N LEU A 9 43.48 33.45 -14.76
CA LEU A 9 43.67 32.01 -14.60
C LEU A 9 42.35 31.38 -14.13
N LEU A 10 41.59 30.83 -15.07
CA LEU A 10 40.44 29.98 -14.78
C LEU A 10 40.96 28.65 -14.21
N SER A 11 40.95 28.51 -12.89
CA SER A 11 41.20 27.23 -12.22
C SER A 11 39.90 26.42 -12.28
N GLY A 12 39.80 25.52 -13.26
CA GLY A 12 38.70 24.57 -13.36
C GLY A 12 38.75 23.62 -12.17
N VAL A 13 37.82 23.78 -11.23
CA VAL A 13 37.54 22.78 -10.20
C VAL A 13 36.80 21.62 -10.89
N LEU A 14 37.53 20.56 -11.19
CA LEU A 14 36.95 19.25 -11.50
C LEU A 14 36.28 18.73 -10.23
N VAL A 15 34.98 18.96 -10.11
CA VAL A 15 34.15 18.23 -9.14
C VAL A 15 34.05 16.80 -9.66
N GLY A 16 34.91 15.94 -9.14
CA GLY A 16 34.81 14.50 -9.35
C GLY A 16 33.48 14.02 -8.75
N ILE A 17 32.53 13.70 -9.61
CA ILE A 17 31.36 12.90 -9.22
C ILE A 17 31.92 11.53 -8.87
N GLN A 18 32.13 11.28 -7.58
CA GLN A 18 32.33 9.92 -7.11
C GLN A 18 31.00 9.21 -7.30
N SER A 19 30.91 8.35 -8.32
CA SER A 19 29.82 7.39 -8.43
C SER A 19 29.89 6.52 -7.18
N VAL A 20 28.94 6.71 -6.27
CA VAL A 20 28.75 5.81 -5.12
C VAL A 20 28.42 4.44 -5.72
N GLN A 21 29.41 3.55 -5.74
CA GLN A 21 29.23 2.20 -6.23
C GLN A 21 28.41 1.47 -5.17
N ALA A 22 27.17 1.09 -5.51
CA ALA A 22 26.28 0.37 -4.60
C ALA A 22 26.96 -0.90 -4.08
N ALA A 23 26.70 -1.26 -2.82
CA ALA A 23 27.28 -2.46 -2.24
C ALA A 23 26.79 -3.70 -3.02
N PRO A 24 27.66 -4.68 -3.32
CA PRO A 24 27.28 -5.84 -4.11
C PRO A 24 26.21 -6.68 -3.39
N LEU A 25 25.14 -7.03 -4.10
CA LEU A 25 24.00 -7.75 -3.56
C LEU A 25 24.08 -9.22 -3.93
N LYS A 26 24.15 -10.11 -2.92
CA LYS A 26 24.10 -11.55 -3.16
C LYS A 26 22.76 -11.94 -3.75
N ALA A 27 22.81 -12.64 -4.88
CA ALA A 27 21.61 -13.10 -5.56
C ALA A 27 21.91 -14.32 -6.43
N LYS A 28 20.85 -15.05 -6.77
CA LYS A 28 20.83 -16.02 -7.85
C LYS A 28 20.16 -15.39 -9.06
N LEU A 29 20.89 -15.30 -10.16
CA LEU A 29 20.36 -14.85 -11.45
C LEU A 29 19.72 -16.04 -12.17
N VAL A 30 18.46 -15.92 -12.55
CA VAL A 30 17.73 -16.91 -13.35
C VAL A 30 17.40 -16.30 -14.71
N MET A 31 17.84 -16.97 -15.78
CA MET A 31 17.56 -16.58 -17.16
C MET A 31 16.43 -17.45 -17.75
N PRO A 32 15.79 -17.01 -18.85
CA PRO A 32 14.86 -17.84 -19.61
C PRO A 32 15.48 -19.20 -19.97
N GLY A 33 14.69 -20.28 -19.84
CA GLY A 33 15.17 -21.66 -19.98
C GLY A 33 15.81 -22.24 -18.71
N ASP A 34 15.56 -21.64 -17.55
CA ASP A 34 15.93 -22.11 -16.20
C ASP A 34 17.43 -22.24 -15.91
N LYS A 35 18.26 -21.68 -16.80
CA LYS A 35 19.68 -21.53 -16.54
C LYS A 35 19.89 -20.49 -15.44
N SER A 36 20.64 -20.87 -14.41
CA SER A 36 20.86 -20.00 -13.25
C SER A 36 22.30 -20.01 -12.74
N TRP A 37 22.66 -18.91 -12.07
CA TRP A 37 23.99 -18.72 -11.47
C TRP A 37 23.87 -18.03 -10.12
N ASP A 38 24.55 -18.57 -9.11
CA ASP A 38 24.78 -17.88 -7.84
C ASP A 38 25.92 -16.87 -7.99
N GLY A 39 25.75 -15.71 -7.38
CA GLY A 39 26.71 -14.63 -7.51
C GLY A 39 26.32 -13.37 -6.77
N VAL A 40 26.81 -12.25 -7.29
CA VAL A 40 26.51 -10.91 -6.75
C VAL A 40 26.11 -9.98 -7.88
N VAL A 41 25.04 -9.21 -7.68
CA VAL A 41 24.74 -8.02 -8.47
C VAL A 41 25.73 -6.95 -8.04
N ILE A 42 26.56 -6.48 -8.97
CA ILE A 42 27.57 -5.44 -8.72
C ILE A 42 26.94 -4.06 -8.84
N GLY A 43 26.00 -3.89 -9.78
CA GLY A 43 25.35 -2.62 -10.02
C GLY A 43 24.40 -2.67 -11.21
N ARG A 44 23.80 -1.52 -11.48
CA ARG A 44 22.87 -1.29 -12.59
C ARG A 44 23.28 -0.03 -13.35
N ASP A 45 23.20 -0.11 -14.68
CA ASP A 45 23.42 1.00 -15.60
C ASP A 45 22.31 1.00 -16.66
N GLY A 46 21.25 1.79 -16.40
CA GLY A 46 20.04 1.79 -17.21
C GLY A 46 19.33 0.43 -17.17
N ASP A 47 19.08 -0.17 -18.33
CA ASP A 47 18.52 -1.52 -18.44
C ASP A 47 19.56 -2.61 -18.11
N TRP A 48 20.86 -2.29 -18.02
CA TRP A 48 21.87 -3.32 -17.86
C TRP A 48 22.20 -3.62 -16.40
N ILE A 49 22.17 -4.91 -16.04
CA ILE A 49 22.60 -5.43 -14.75
C ILE A 49 23.98 -6.05 -14.90
N GLU A 50 24.92 -5.60 -14.06
CA GLU A 50 26.23 -6.21 -13.94
C GLU A 50 26.19 -7.27 -12.83
N PHE A 51 26.49 -8.52 -13.20
CA PHE A 51 26.43 -9.68 -12.30
C PHE A 51 27.74 -10.45 -12.32
N ALA A 52 28.38 -10.64 -11.16
CA ALA A 52 29.55 -11.51 -11.05
C ALA A 52 29.15 -12.90 -10.58
N THR A 53 29.42 -13.90 -11.41
CA THR A 53 29.26 -15.31 -11.03
C THR A 53 30.44 -15.76 -10.18
N GLY A 54 30.23 -16.60 -9.18
CA GLY A 54 31.32 -17.12 -8.34
C GLY A 54 32.36 -17.97 -9.08
N GLN A 55 32.12 -18.29 -10.37
CA GLN A 55 32.97 -19.16 -11.18
C GLN A 55 33.88 -18.41 -12.17
N SER A 56 33.62 -17.12 -12.45
CA SER A 56 34.37 -16.33 -13.44
C SER A 56 34.93 -15.05 -12.84
N ALA A 57 36.19 -14.73 -13.14
CA ALA A 57 36.81 -13.46 -12.73
C ALA A 57 36.21 -12.22 -13.44
N ARG A 58 35.42 -12.43 -14.50
CA ARG A 58 34.70 -11.37 -15.22
C ARG A 58 33.22 -11.41 -14.88
N SER A 59 32.65 -10.23 -14.62
CA SER A 59 31.22 -10.03 -14.56
C SER A 59 30.57 -10.24 -15.93
N ILE A 60 29.32 -10.65 -15.91
CA ILE A 60 28.44 -10.67 -17.08
C ILE A 60 27.53 -9.45 -17.02
N ARG A 61 27.16 -8.93 -18.19
CA ARG A 61 26.22 -7.83 -18.32
C ARG A 61 24.99 -8.36 -19.03
N VAL A 62 23.83 -8.25 -18.39
CA VAL A 62 22.55 -8.78 -18.88
C VAL A 62 21.51 -7.66 -18.87
N GLY A 63 20.61 -7.61 -19.87
CA GLY A 63 19.51 -6.64 -19.87
C GLY A 63 18.45 -7.07 -18.86
N ALA A 64 17.93 -6.15 -18.05
CA ALA A 64 16.96 -6.40 -16.99
C ALA A 64 15.70 -7.06 -17.56
N SER A 65 15.24 -6.58 -18.71
CA SER A 65 14.13 -7.16 -19.48
C SER A 65 14.34 -8.62 -19.93
N THR A 66 15.58 -9.12 -19.94
CA THR A 66 15.92 -10.50 -20.33
C THR A 66 16.02 -11.46 -19.15
N ILE A 67 15.98 -10.95 -17.92
CA ILE A 67 16.12 -11.73 -16.70
C ILE A 67 14.75 -12.35 -16.37
N LYS A 68 14.74 -13.67 -16.14
CA LYS A 68 13.53 -14.35 -15.67
C LYS A 68 13.26 -14.04 -14.20
N GLU A 69 14.29 -14.03 -13.37
CA GLU A 69 14.17 -13.73 -11.94
C GLU A 69 15.53 -13.38 -11.31
N LEU A 70 15.53 -12.48 -10.32
CA LEU A 70 16.60 -12.28 -9.36
C LEU A 70 16.15 -12.76 -7.97
N VAL A 71 16.76 -13.83 -7.48
CA VAL A 71 16.49 -14.32 -6.12
C VAL A 71 17.56 -13.77 -5.18
N PHE A 72 17.23 -12.72 -4.43
CA PHE A 72 18.15 -12.07 -3.51
C PHE A 72 18.31 -12.84 -2.20
N ASP A 73 19.54 -12.85 -1.66
CA ASP A 73 19.81 -13.31 -0.30
C ASP A 73 19.45 -12.19 0.69
N VAL A 74 18.15 -12.05 0.95
CA VAL A 74 17.58 -11.03 1.82
C VAL A 74 17.75 -11.45 3.28
N LYS A 75 18.45 -10.62 4.07
CA LYS A 75 18.68 -10.88 5.50
C LYS A 75 17.52 -10.37 6.36
N ILE A 76 16.39 -11.08 6.30
CA ILE A 76 15.21 -10.84 7.15
C ILE A 76 14.92 -12.06 8.01
N ASP A 77 14.75 -11.84 9.31
CA ASP A 77 14.21 -12.84 10.23
C ASP A 77 12.69 -12.92 10.05
N LYS A 78 12.23 -13.87 9.23
CA LYS A 78 10.81 -14.05 8.92
C LYS A 78 9.98 -14.42 10.15
N GLU A 79 10.54 -15.17 11.11
CA GLU A 79 9.81 -15.58 12.31
C GLU A 79 9.50 -14.38 13.20
N LYS A 80 10.51 -13.54 13.45
CA LYS A 80 10.35 -12.30 14.19
C LYS A 80 9.43 -11.31 13.49
N LEU A 81 9.53 -11.21 12.16
CA LEU A 81 8.64 -10.36 11.37
C LEU A 81 7.18 -10.79 11.50
N ASN A 82 6.91 -12.09 11.38
CA ASN A 82 5.59 -12.66 11.54
C ASN A 82 5.06 -12.50 12.97
N GLU A 83 5.92 -12.62 13.99
CA GLU A 83 5.55 -12.35 15.38
C GLU A 83 5.11 -10.91 15.60
N MET A 84 5.91 -9.93 15.16
CA MET A 84 5.55 -8.51 15.24
C MET A 84 4.24 -8.21 14.49
N ASN A 85 4.04 -8.82 13.32
CA ASN A 85 2.81 -8.64 12.55
C ASN A 85 1.58 -9.19 13.28
N ARG A 86 1.68 -10.39 13.89
CA ARG A 86 0.61 -10.98 14.71
C ARG A 86 0.29 -10.14 15.94
N ASN A 87 1.32 -9.56 16.56
CA ASN A 87 1.19 -8.65 17.70
C ASN A 87 0.70 -7.24 17.30
N ARG A 88 0.38 -7.01 16.02
CA ARG A 88 -0.07 -5.73 15.46
C ARG A 88 0.93 -4.59 15.64
N GLU A 89 2.23 -4.93 15.71
CA GLU A 89 3.33 -3.98 15.79
C GLU A 89 3.71 -3.46 14.38
N TYR A 90 2.70 -3.00 13.62
CA TYR A 90 2.82 -2.71 12.18
C TYR A 90 3.93 -1.72 11.85
N GLU A 91 4.07 -0.64 12.61
CA GLU A 91 5.15 0.35 12.42
C GLU A 91 6.54 -0.25 12.57
N ARG A 92 6.72 -1.22 13.47
CA ARG A 92 8.01 -1.91 13.65
C ARG A 92 8.29 -2.87 12.49
N VAL A 93 7.26 -3.51 11.95
CA VAL A 93 7.38 -4.35 10.75
C VAL A 93 7.76 -3.50 9.55
N ILE A 94 7.04 -2.39 9.32
CA ILE A 94 7.33 -1.43 8.24
C ILE A 94 8.79 -0.95 8.34
N ALA A 95 9.22 -0.46 9.51
CA ALA A 95 10.58 0.05 9.68
C ALA A 95 11.65 -1.03 9.43
N ALA A 96 11.39 -2.29 9.80
CA ALA A 96 12.31 -3.40 9.54
C ALA A 96 12.38 -3.76 8.05
N LEU A 97 11.23 -3.78 7.36
CA LEU A 97 11.15 -4.05 5.94
C LEU A 97 11.78 -2.93 5.13
N ASP A 98 11.36 -1.68 5.32
CA ASP A 98 11.90 -0.50 4.63
C ASP A 98 13.42 -0.48 4.66
N ARG A 99 14.00 -0.55 5.86
CA ARG A 99 15.45 -0.54 6.04
C ARG A 99 16.15 -1.67 5.29
N THR A 100 15.50 -2.83 5.19
CA THR A 100 16.11 -4.00 4.58
C THR A 100 15.95 -3.99 3.07
N ILE A 101 14.75 -3.67 2.57
CA ILE A 101 14.45 -3.78 1.15
C ILE A 101 14.85 -2.54 0.34
N GLU A 102 15.06 -1.38 0.99
CA GLU A 102 15.47 -0.13 0.32
C GLU A 102 16.74 -0.30 -0.52
N THR A 103 17.67 -1.15 -0.07
CA THR A 103 18.93 -1.42 -0.81
C THR A 103 18.67 -2.12 -2.16
N TYR A 104 17.48 -2.67 -2.37
CA TYR A 104 17.09 -3.38 -3.59
C TYR A 104 16.13 -2.58 -4.48
N ALA A 105 15.84 -1.31 -4.15
CA ALA A 105 14.83 -0.50 -4.83
C ALA A 105 15.06 -0.35 -6.34
N ASP A 106 16.33 -0.31 -6.77
CA ASP A 106 16.74 -0.18 -8.18
C ASP A 106 16.45 -1.43 -9.04
N TYR A 107 15.97 -2.53 -8.42
CA TYR A 107 15.71 -3.80 -9.07
C TYR A 107 14.23 -4.22 -9.00
N PHE A 108 13.34 -3.34 -8.53
CA PHE A 108 11.92 -3.65 -8.35
C PHE A 108 11.21 -4.05 -9.66
N ASP A 109 11.65 -3.52 -10.79
CA ASP A 109 11.11 -3.83 -12.13
C ASP A 109 11.44 -5.28 -12.59
N ILE A 110 12.43 -5.91 -11.98
CA ILE A 110 12.86 -7.27 -12.29
C ILE A 110 12.11 -8.25 -11.37
N PRO A 111 11.58 -9.38 -11.90
CA PRO A 111 10.95 -10.39 -11.06
C PRO A 111 11.91 -10.83 -9.96
N SER A 112 11.45 -10.88 -8.71
CA SER A 112 12.29 -11.27 -7.58
C SER A 112 11.48 -11.77 -6.41
N ASN A 113 12.17 -12.44 -5.50
CA ASN A 113 11.63 -12.80 -4.18
C ASN A 113 11.36 -11.59 -3.26
N LEU A 114 11.49 -10.35 -3.75
CA LEU A 114 11.13 -9.15 -2.98
C LEU A 114 9.63 -8.85 -3.03
N VAL A 115 8.91 -9.40 -4.02
CA VAL A 115 7.47 -9.15 -4.20
C VAL A 115 6.68 -9.51 -2.95
N GLU A 116 7.04 -10.59 -2.23
CA GLU A 116 6.37 -10.99 -0.98
C GLU A 116 6.45 -9.90 0.10
N TYR A 117 7.60 -9.22 0.22
CA TYR A 117 7.79 -8.15 1.21
C TYR A 117 7.11 -6.86 0.78
N ASN A 118 7.08 -6.58 -0.52
CA ASN A 118 6.39 -5.42 -1.07
C ASN A 118 4.88 -5.54 -0.91
N ILE A 119 4.30 -6.73 -1.11
CA ILE A 119 2.88 -6.97 -0.83
C ILE A 119 2.58 -6.70 0.65
N LEU A 120 3.40 -7.22 1.56
CA LEU A 120 3.21 -6.96 2.99
C LEU A 120 3.36 -5.48 3.33
N LEU A 121 4.35 -4.77 2.77
CA LEU A 121 4.49 -3.33 2.96
C LEU A 121 3.29 -2.56 2.42
N MET A 122 2.78 -2.91 1.24
CA MET A 122 1.58 -2.28 0.67
C MET A 122 0.40 -2.38 1.65
N GLU A 123 0.12 -3.58 2.16
CA GLU A 123 -0.96 -3.81 3.13
C GLU A 123 -0.75 -3.03 4.43
N LEU A 124 0.47 -3.05 4.97
CA LEU A 124 0.79 -2.39 6.23
C LEU A 124 0.79 -0.86 6.09
N TYR A 125 1.27 -0.33 4.97
CA TYR A 125 1.20 1.09 4.68
C TYR A 125 -0.24 1.56 4.58
N PHE A 126 -1.11 0.78 3.92
CA PHE A 126 -2.53 1.09 3.90
C PHE A 126 -3.13 1.10 5.32
N LYS A 127 -2.88 0.04 6.11
CA LYS A 127 -3.38 -0.08 7.49
C LYS A 127 -2.89 1.02 8.43
N THR A 128 -1.72 1.59 8.18
CA THR A 128 -1.12 2.65 9.02
C THR A 128 -1.41 4.06 8.49
N GLY A 129 -2.25 4.20 7.46
CA GLY A 129 -2.60 5.50 6.89
C GLY A 129 -1.55 6.10 5.96
N ASN A 130 -0.49 5.35 5.63
CA ASN A 130 0.56 5.75 4.70
C ASN A 130 0.14 5.50 3.24
N TYR A 131 -0.98 6.11 2.83
CA TYR A 131 -1.65 5.79 1.56
C TYR A 131 -0.78 6.04 0.31
N GLU A 132 0.02 7.10 0.28
CA GLU A 132 0.91 7.38 -0.85
C GLU A 132 1.98 6.29 -1.05
N LYS A 133 2.50 5.72 0.05
CA LYS A 133 3.46 4.61 -0.04
C LYS A 133 2.79 3.31 -0.47
N SER A 134 1.59 3.03 0.06
CA SER A 134 0.76 1.90 -0.40
C SER A 134 0.50 2.02 -1.91
N LEU A 135 0.05 3.18 -2.36
CA LEU A 135 -0.25 3.48 -3.75
C LEU A 135 0.97 3.32 -4.67
N ALA A 136 2.14 3.79 -4.22
CA ALA A 136 3.37 3.67 -4.99
C ALA A 136 3.80 2.21 -5.21
N ILE A 137 3.61 1.34 -4.21
CA ILE A 137 3.89 -0.09 -4.37
C ILE A 137 2.81 -0.75 -5.22
N SER A 138 1.54 -0.50 -4.89
CA SER A 138 0.41 -1.16 -5.55
C SER A 138 0.35 -0.85 -7.05
N SER A 139 0.63 0.40 -7.44
CA SER A 139 0.68 0.80 -8.87
C SER A 139 1.79 0.09 -9.64
N LYS A 140 2.93 -0.20 -8.99
CA LYS A 140 4.01 -0.93 -9.65
C LYS A 140 3.65 -2.41 -9.82
N ILE A 141 3.07 -3.03 -8.79
CA ILE A 141 2.65 -4.45 -8.86
C ILE A 141 1.46 -4.63 -9.81
N SER A 142 0.50 -3.70 -9.86
CA SER A 142 -0.64 -3.81 -10.78
C SER A 142 -0.24 -3.64 -12.26
N SER A 143 0.88 -2.98 -12.55
CA SER A 143 1.46 -2.87 -13.89
C SER A 143 2.26 -4.09 -14.33
N ASP A 144 2.51 -5.04 -13.43
CA ASP A 144 3.28 -6.25 -13.69
C ASP A 144 2.36 -7.36 -14.22
N ASP A 145 2.48 -7.69 -15.51
CA ASP A 145 1.61 -8.64 -16.22
C ASP A 145 1.84 -10.12 -15.83
N ARG A 146 2.81 -10.42 -14.97
CA ARG A 146 3.29 -11.77 -14.68
C ARG A 146 2.40 -12.58 -13.73
N ASP A 147 1.67 -11.90 -12.83
CA ASP A 147 0.80 -12.53 -11.84
C ASP A 147 -0.57 -11.82 -11.77
N PRO A 148 -1.60 -12.35 -12.46
CA PRO A 148 -2.93 -11.75 -12.47
C PRO A 148 -3.60 -11.63 -11.09
N GLU A 149 -3.34 -12.58 -10.19
CA GLU A 149 -3.92 -12.54 -8.84
C GLU A 149 -3.31 -11.40 -8.02
N LEU A 150 -1.99 -11.23 -8.11
CA LEU A 150 -1.30 -10.11 -7.48
C LEU A 150 -1.66 -8.76 -8.09
N GLN A 151 -1.88 -8.70 -9.41
CA GLN A 151 -2.38 -7.48 -10.05
C GLN A 151 -3.72 -7.06 -9.48
N GLU A 152 -4.68 -8.00 -9.40
CA GLU A 152 -6.01 -7.69 -8.90
C GLU A 152 -5.97 -7.22 -7.45
N LYS A 153 -5.25 -7.94 -6.59
CA LYS A 153 -5.02 -7.53 -5.21
C LYS A 153 -4.39 -6.15 -5.12
N SER A 154 -3.43 -5.83 -5.99
CA SER A 154 -2.76 -4.53 -5.97
C SER A 154 -3.67 -3.41 -6.49
N ARG A 155 -4.53 -3.68 -7.48
CA ARG A 155 -5.56 -2.71 -7.92
C ARG A 155 -6.56 -2.39 -6.81
N ILE A 156 -6.93 -3.37 -5.99
CA ILE A 156 -7.78 -3.15 -4.81
C ILE A 156 -7.12 -2.14 -3.87
N PHE A 157 -5.84 -2.35 -3.51
CA PHE A 157 -5.10 -1.41 -2.65
C PHE A 157 -4.83 -0.06 -3.32
N GLN A 158 -4.68 -0.02 -4.64
CA GLN A 158 -4.59 1.22 -5.42
C GLN A 158 -5.87 2.04 -5.28
N ALA A 159 -7.03 1.42 -5.52
CA ALA A 159 -8.33 2.08 -5.39
C ALA A 159 -8.58 2.56 -3.96
N LEU A 160 -8.37 1.70 -2.96
CA LEU A 160 -8.54 2.04 -1.56
C LEU A 160 -7.61 3.18 -1.13
N ALA A 161 -6.33 3.15 -1.51
CA ALA A 161 -5.40 4.22 -1.18
C ALA A 161 -5.78 5.56 -1.83
N LEU A 162 -6.29 5.55 -3.06
CA LEU A 162 -6.81 6.76 -3.72
C LEU A 162 -8.04 7.31 -2.98
N ILE A 163 -8.97 6.45 -2.56
CA ILE A 163 -10.17 6.87 -1.83
C ILE A 163 -9.82 7.44 -0.46
N GLU A 164 -9.02 6.72 0.33
CA GLU A 164 -8.66 7.13 1.69
C GLU A 164 -7.74 8.39 1.71
N SER A 165 -7.08 8.70 0.60
CA SER A 165 -6.33 9.96 0.41
C SER A 165 -7.16 11.09 -0.18
N GLY A 166 -8.47 10.89 -0.39
CA GLY A 166 -9.40 11.89 -0.90
C GLY A 166 -9.32 12.15 -2.42
N ARG A 167 -8.64 11.28 -3.17
CA ARG A 167 -8.40 11.41 -4.62
C ARG A 167 -9.55 10.80 -5.43
N ALA A 168 -10.77 11.30 -5.21
CA ALA A 168 -12.01 10.73 -5.76
C ALA A 168 -11.98 10.55 -7.29
N SER A 169 -11.52 11.56 -8.04
CA SER A 169 -11.50 11.51 -9.51
C SER A 169 -10.55 10.45 -10.06
N GLU A 170 -9.42 10.22 -9.38
CA GLU A 170 -8.46 9.18 -9.78
C GLU A 170 -8.97 7.78 -9.42
N ALA A 171 -9.63 7.64 -8.27
CA ALA A 171 -10.30 6.41 -7.90
C ALA A 171 -11.43 6.06 -8.88
N GLU A 172 -12.27 7.03 -9.24
CA GLU A 172 -13.36 6.84 -10.22
C GLU A 172 -12.82 6.43 -11.59
N ALA A 173 -11.77 7.11 -12.09
CA ALA A 173 -11.13 6.73 -13.34
C ALA A 173 -10.56 5.30 -13.31
N LEU A 174 -9.94 4.89 -12.20
CA LEU A 174 -9.44 3.54 -12.01
C LEU A 174 -10.57 2.51 -12.00
N LEU A 175 -11.66 2.78 -11.29
CA LEU A 175 -12.82 1.88 -11.24
C LEU A 175 -13.42 1.68 -12.63
N SER A 176 -13.60 2.76 -13.40
CA SER A 176 -14.13 2.68 -14.77
C SER A 176 -13.17 1.97 -15.74
N GLU A 177 -11.85 2.14 -15.58
CA GLU A 177 -10.85 1.43 -16.41
C GLU A 177 -11.02 -0.10 -16.31
N TYR A 178 -11.35 -0.60 -15.12
CA TYR A 178 -11.52 -2.03 -14.84
C TYR A 178 -12.98 -2.50 -14.81
N GLY A 179 -13.95 -1.62 -15.11
CA GLY A 179 -15.39 -1.92 -15.08
C GLY A 179 -15.88 -2.36 -13.70
N TRP A 180 -15.33 -1.76 -12.64
CA TRP A 180 -15.70 -2.05 -11.25
C TRP A 180 -16.89 -1.22 -10.77
N ASP A 181 -17.25 -0.18 -11.51
CA ASP A 181 -18.44 0.64 -11.36
C ASP A 181 -19.67 0.07 -12.10
N GLU A 182 -19.49 -1.01 -12.86
CA GLU A 182 -20.56 -1.69 -13.59
C GLU A 182 -21.11 -2.90 -12.82
N ASN A 183 -22.41 -3.18 -13.02
CA ASN A 183 -23.09 -4.38 -12.50
C ASN A 183 -22.96 -4.58 -10.97
N LEU A 184 -23.14 -3.52 -10.19
CA LEU A 184 -23.13 -3.53 -8.70
C LEU A 184 -24.43 -4.13 -8.10
N GLY A 185 -24.81 -5.30 -8.60
CA GLY A 185 -25.95 -6.10 -8.13
C GLY A 185 -25.61 -7.00 -6.95
N ASP A 186 -26.54 -7.88 -6.58
CA ASP A 186 -26.42 -8.77 -5.42
C ASP A 186 -25.36 -9.88 -5.61
N ASP A 187 -25.02 -10.19 -6.87
CA ASP A 187 -24.01 -11.18 -7.28
C ASP A 187 -22.62 -10.55 -7.56
N ALA A 188 -22.47 -9.24 -7.35
CA ALA A 188 -21.20 -8.56 -7.53
C ALA A 188 -20.17 -9.04 -6.48
N PRO A 189 -18.87 -9.12 -6.86
CA PRO A 189 -17.81 -9.43 -5.91
C PRO A 189 -17.78 -8.43 -4.75
N PRO A 190 -17.64 -8.89 -3.49
CA PRO A 190 -17.73 -8.03 -2.32
C PRO A 190 -16.64 -6.94 -2.29
N GLU A 191 -15.46 -7.20 -2.85
CA GLU A 191 -14.40 -6.21 -3.03
C GLU A 191 -14.85 -5.01 -3.87
N LYS A 192 -15.59 -5.25 -4.96
CA LYS A 192 -16.07 -4.19 -5.85
C LYS A 192 -17.17 -3.38 -5.18
N LEU A 193 -18.12 -4.06 -4.53
CA LEU A 193 -19.16 -3.42 -3.73
C LEU A 193 -18.54 -2.52 -2.65
N TYR A 194 -17.53 -3.01 -1.95
CA TYR A 194 -16.89 -2.27 -0.86
C TYR A 194 -16.15 -1.02 -1.36
N ILE A 195 -15.35 -1.16 -2.40
CA ILE A 195 -14.58 -0.05 -2.98
C ILE A 195 -15.52 1.00 -3.59
N ALA A 196 -16.56 0.57 -4.31
CA ALA A 196 -17.57 1.49 -4.84
C ALA A 196 -18.31 2.23 -3.72
N ALA A 197 -18.68 1.54 -2.63
CA ALA A 197 -19.31 2.18 -1.47
C ALA A 197 -18.41 3.22 -0.79
N LYS A 198 -17.12 2.89 -0.62
CA LYS A 198 -16.09 3.82 -0.11
C LYS A 198 -15.99 5.07 -0.99
N LEU A 199 -15.97 4.91 -2.32
CA LEU A 199 -15.95 6.04 -3.25
C LEU A 199 -17.24 6.88 -3.17
N MET A 200 -18.41 6.25 -3.05
CA MET A 200 -19.68 6.94 -2.88
C MET A 200 -19.71 7.79 -1.61
N VAL A 201 -19.20 7.28 -0.47
CA VAL A 201 -19.07 8.07 0.76
C VAL A 201 -18.15 9.27 0.57
N LEU A 202 -17.01 9.08 -0.09
CA LEU A 202 -16.10 10.20 -0.40
C LEU A 202 -16.78 11.28 -1.26
N LYS A 203 -17.78 10.90 -2.07
CA LYS A 203 -18.63 11.79 -2.87
C LYS A 203 -19.90 12.26 -2.14
N GLU A 204 -20.02 11.98 -0.85
CA GLU A 204 -21.19 12.29 0.00
C GLU A 204 -22.50 11.58 -0.43
N GLU A 205 -22.40 10.51 -1.21
CA GLU A 205 -23.51 9.69 -1.70
C GLU A 205 -23.87 8.58 -0.69
N TYR A 206 -24.08 8.95 0.58
CA TYR A 206 -24.19 8.01 1.70
C TYR A 206 -25.28 6.94 1.55
N ASN A 207 -26.45 7.30 1.01
CA ASN A 207 -27.55 6.34 0.81
C ASN A 207 -27.17 5.23 -0.18
N ALA A 208 -26.50 5.60 -1.28
CA ALA A 208 -26.07 4.64 -2.29
C ALA A 208 -24.94 3.75 -1.74
N ALA A 209 -24.01 4.34 -0.99
CA ALA A 209 -22.96 3.59 -0.30
C ALA A 209 -23.53 2.53 0.65
N MET A 210 -24.51 2.92 1.48
CA MET A 210 -25.14 2.01 2.44
C MET A 210 -25.91 0.87 1.76
N GLU A 211 -26.50 1.10 0.57
CA GLU A 211 -27.10 0.03 -0.22
C GLU A 211 -26.06 -1.03 -0.62
N LEU A 212 -24.87 -0.59 -1.08
CA LEU A 212 -23.79 -1.50 -1.45
C LEU A 212 -23.22 -2.24 -0.24
N VAL A 213 -23.03 -1.56 0.89
CA VAL A 213 -22.61 -2.19 2.15
C VAL A 213 -23.62 -3.26 2.59
N ALA A 214 -24.92 -2.95 2.51
CA ALA A 214 -25.97 -3.91 2.84
C ALA A 214 -25.92 -5.17 1.95
N LYS A 215 -25.59 -5.04 0.66
CA LYS A 215 -25.40 -6.19 -0.24
C LYS A 215 -24.24 -7.09 0.21
N ILE A 216 -23.12 -6.51 0.64
CA ILE A 216 -21.99 -7.28 1.19
C ILE A 216 -22.47 -8.08 2.42
N ILE A 217 -23.15 -7.41 3.35
CA ILE A 217 -23.59 -8.03 4.60
C ILE A 217 -24.65 -9.13 4.33
N ALA A 218 -25.60 -8.87 3.44
CA ALA A 218 -26.69 -9.81 3.16
C ALA A 218 -26.24 -11.05 2.37
N PHE A 219 -25.38 -10.87 1.36
CA PHE A 219 -25.08 -11.92 0.38
C PHE A 219 -23.69 -12.53 0.50
N ASN A 220 -22.76 -11.89 1.24
CA ASN A 220 -21.37 -12.34 1.37
C ASN A 220 -20.98 -12.72 2.81
N SER A 221 -21.94 -13.17 3.61
CA SER A 221 -21.74 -13.41 5.06
C SER A 221 -20.79 -14.53 5.46
N GLN A 222 -20.42 -15.38 4.53
CA GLN A 222 -19.42 -16.41 4.75
C GLN A 222 -17.99 -15.95 4.43
N ASN A 223 -17.82 -14.71 3.94
CA ASN A 223 -16.52 -14.14 3.59
C ASN A 223 -16.05 -13.15 4.68
N PRO A 224 -15.29 -13.60 5.69
CA PRO A 224 -14.85 -12.73 6.79
C PRO A 224 -13.92 -11.61 6.33
N ASP A 225 -13.21 -11.78 5.20
CA ASP A 225 -12.25 -10.79 4.71
C ASP A 225 -12.93 -9.52 4.22
N TRP A 226 -14.21 -9.60 3.82
CA TRP A 226 -15.01 -8.45 3.38
C TRP A 226 -16.16 -8.12 4.30
N MET A 227 -16.71 -9.11 5.01
CA MET A 227 -17.79 -8.89 5.98
C MET A 227 -17.35 -7.97 7.11
N ARG A 228 -16.21 -8.25 7.76
CA ARG A 228 -15.78 -7.47 8.93
C ARG A 228 -15.45 -6.02 8.57
N PRO A 229 -14.70 -5.74 7.48
CA PRO A 229 -14.49 -4.36 7.05
C PRO A 229 -15.79 -3.66 6.64
N ALA A 230 -16.75 -4.36 6.01
CA ALA A 230 -18.04 -3.77 5.65
C ALA A 230 -18.88 -3.39 6.87
N GLU A 231 -18.90 -4.20 7.93
CA GLU A 231 -19.59 -3.87 9.18
C GLU A 231 -18.92 -2.69 9.90
N LEU A 232 -17.58 -2.65 9.96
CA LEU A 232 -16.88 -1.48 10.50
C LEU A 232 -17.21 -0.22 9.69
N PHE A 233 -17.15 -0.31 8.36
CA PHE A 233 -17.46 0.81 7.48
C PHE A 233 -18.92 1.28 7.62
N CYS A 234 -19.87 0.37 7.86
CA CYS A 234 -21.25 0.70 8.20
C CYS A 234 -21.32 1.62 9.44
N ALA A 235 -20.57 1.28 10.50
CA ALA A 235 -20.49 2.11 11.70
C ALA A 235 -19.84 3.48 11.44
N GLU A 236 -18.80 3.53 10.59
CA GLU A 236 -18.16 4.77 10.15
C GLU A 236 -19.19 5.67 9.44
N VAL A 237 -19.96 5.13 8.50
CA VAL A 237 -20.99 5.90 7.77
C VAL A 237 -22.10 6.39 8.69
N TYR A 238 -22.59 5.55 9.62
CA TYR A 238 -23.55 6.02 10.62
C TYR A 238 -22.99 7.16 11.48
N THR A 239 -21.70 7.12 11.81
CA THR A 239 -21.04 8.20 12.55
C THR A 239 -21.02 9.49 11.74
N GLU A 240 -20.67 9.45 10.45
CA GLU A 240 -20.69 10.64 9.58
C GLU A 240 -22.09 11.22 9.40
N LEU A 241 -23.13 10.39 9.45
CA LEU A 241 -24.54 10.82 9.39
C LEU A 241 -25.09 11.34 10.74
N GLY A 242 -24.29 11.35 11.80
CA GLY A 242 -24.74 11.71 13.16
C GLY A 242 -25.67 10.67 13.81
N MET A 243 -25.75 9.46 13.23
CA MET A 243 -26.56 8.35 13.73
C MET A 243 -25.79 7.53 14.77
N TYR A 244 -25.34 8.19 15.83
CA TYR A 244 -24.42 7.60 16.81
C TYR A 244 -24.96 6.34 17.49
N GLU A 245 -26.25 6.29 17.82
CA GLU A 245 -26.85 5.08 18.45
C GLU A 245 -26.72 3.85 17.53
N SER A 246 -26.98 4.02 16.23
CA SER A 246 -26.81 2.95 15.24
C SER A 246 -25.34 2.57 15.05
N ALA A 247 -24.42 3.55 15.04
CA ALA A 247 -22.98 3.28 14.97
C ALA A 247 -22.51 2.45 16.18
N GLU A 248 -22.94 2.81 17.39
CA GLU A 248 -22.60 2.10 18.62
C GLU A 248 -23.17 0.67 18.67
N GLU A 249 -24.36 0.44 18.12
CA GLU A 249 -24.92 -0.91 17.99
C GLU A 249 -24.01 -1.81 17.14
N VAL A 250 -23.56 -1.31 15.99
CA VAL A 250 -22.65 -2.04 15.11
C VAL A 250 -21.28 -2.24 15.76
N ILE A 251 -20.75 -1.23 16.46
CA ILE A 251 -19.49 -1.35 17.23
C ILE A 251 -19.61 -2.45 18.31
N ARG A 252 -20.73 -2.51 19.03
CA ARG A 252 -20.99 -3.59 20.01
C ARG A 252 -21.02 -4.96 19.34
N GLN A 253 -21.62 -5.07 18.16
CA GLN A 253 -21.63 -6.31 17.38
C GLN A 253 -20.20 -6.73 16.99
N ILE A 254 -19.38 -5.81 16.47
CA ILE A 254 -17.98 -6.08 16.12
C ILE A 254 -17.19 -6.58 17.34
N ALA A 255 -17.33 -5.92 18.49
CA ALA A 255 -16.63 -6.32 19.72
C ALA A 255 -17.03 -7.72 20.21
N MET A 256 -18.27 -8.16 19.92
CA MET A 256 -18.74 -9.50 20.27
C MET A 256 -18.30 -10.57 19.27
N LEU A 257 -18.36 -10.29 17.96
CA LEU A 257 -18.15 -11.27 16.91
C LEU A 257 -16.69 -11.37 16.44
N TYR A 258 -15.94 -10.27 16.47
CA TYR A 258 -14.59 -10.15 15.88
C TYR A 258 -13.55 -9.70 16.90
N LYS A 259 -13.63 -10.24 18.11
CA LYS A 259 -12.72 -9.88 19.19
C LYS A 259 -11.25 -10.09 18.79
N ASP A 260 -10.39 -9.14 19.19
CA ASP A 260 -8.94 -9.15 18.99
C ASP A 260 -8.50 -9.08 17.51
N THR A 261 -9.37 -8.62 16.60
CA THR A 261 -9.02 -8.32 15.20
C THR A 261 -8.66 -6.84 15.00
N SER A 262 -8.20 -6.51 13.78
CA SER A 262 -7.93 -5.13 13.37
C SER A 262 -9.20 -4.28 13.42
N GLU A 263 -10.34 -4.86 13.04
CA GLU A 263 -11.64 -4.17 13.00
C GLU A 263 -12.17 -3.88 14.41
N ASP A 264 -11.94 -4.76 15.38
CA ASP A 264 -12.25 -4.50 16.80
C ASP A 264 -11.39 -3.37 17.37
N ASP A 265 -10.10 -3.30 17.00
CA ASP A 265 -9.23 -2.20 17.42
C ASP A 265 -9.66 -0.85 16.80
N GLU A 266 -10.06 -0.82 15.52
CA GLU A 266 -10.61 0.38 14.89
C GLU A 266 -12.00 0.76 15.43
N ALA A 267 -12.87 -0.22 15.70
CA ALA A 267 -14.19 0.04 16.30
C ALA A 267 -14.08 0.70 17.68
N LYS A 268 -13.09 0.31 18.50
CA LYS A 268 -12.80 0.98 19.77
C LYS A 268 -12.36 2.44 19.57
N LYS A 269 -11.55 2.73 18.56
CA LYS A 269 -11.16 4.12 18.23
C LYS A 269 -12.38 4.92 17.75
N LEU A 270 -13.25 4.31 16.94
CA LEU A 270 -14.49 4.93 16.48
C LEU A 270 -15.44 5.23 17.66
N GLN A 271 -15.56 4.32 18.63
CA GLN A 271 -16.34 4.56 19.85
C GLN A 271 -15.86 5.81 20.60
N LEU A 272 -14.54 5.96 20.80
CA LEU A 272 -13.96 7.14 21.43
C LEU A 272 -14.23 8.42 20.62
N ARG A 273 -14.23 8.33 19.29
CA ARG A 273 -14.60 9.45 18.40
C ARG A 273 -16.07 9.84 18.59
N ILE A 274 -16.98 8.87 18.65
CA ILE A 274 -18.41 9.09 18.87
C ILE A 274 -18.66 9.79 20.21
N GLU A 275 -18.04 9.29 21.30
CA GLU A 275 -18.16 9.89 22.63
C GLU A 275 -17.75 11.37 22.64
N LYS A 276 -16.66 11.69 21.92
CA LYS A 276 -16.19 13.07 21.77
C LYS A 276 -17.19 13.93 20.98
N LEU A 277 -17.71 13.43 19.86
CA LEU A 277 -18.68 14.16 19.04
C LEU A 277 -19.99 14.44 19.82
N GLN A 278 -20.48 13.46 20.56
CA GLN A 278 -21.65 13.61 21.43
C GLN A 278 -21.41 14.67 22.52
N ALA A 279 -20.26 14.65 23.19
CA ALA A 279 -19.92 15.65 24.19
C ALA A 279 -19.84 17.07 23.60
N GLU A 280 -19.30 17.21 22.38
CA GLU A 280 -19.26 18.48 21.65
C GLU A 280 -20.67 18.97 21.29
N GLU A 281 -21.56 18.09 20.84
CA GLU A 281 -22.96 18.43 20.57
C GLU A 281 -23.74 18.85 21.81
N GLU A 282 -23.55 18.15 22.94
CA GLU A 282 -24.16 18.50 24.22
C GLU A 282 -23.69 19.86 24.73
N LEU A 283 -22.38 20.12 24.64
CA LEU A 283 -21.81 21.42 25.00
C LEU A 283 -22.40 22.54 24.13
N ASN A 284 -22.43 22.35 22.82
CA ASN A 284 -23.00 23.34 21.88
C ASN A 284 -24.49 23.59 22.16
N LYS A 285 -25.27 22.55 22.48
CA LYS A 285 -26.67 22.70 22.90
C LYS A 285 -26.80 23.53 24.18
N SER A 286 -25.94 23.29 25.17
CA SER A 286 -25.95 24.04 26.43
C SER A 286 -25.64 25.52 26.25
N LEU A 287 -24.62 25.86 25.45
CA LEU A 287 -24.22 27.24 25.17
C LEU A 287 -25.32 28.01 24.41
N ASN A 288 -25.93 27.39 23.40
CA ASN A 288 -27.02 28.01 22.64
C ASN A 288 -28.30 28.21 23.48
N THR A 289 -28.45 27.49 24.59
CA THR A 289 -29.60 27.64 25.49
C THR A 289 -29.38 28.72 26.56
N GLU A 290 -28.14 29.12 26.82
CA GLU A 290 -27.79 30.23 27.74
C GLU A 290 -27.82 31.61 27.05
N GLU A 291 -27.71 31.67 25.72
CA GLU A 291 -27.76 32.91 24.93
C GLU A 291 -29.17 33.33 24.47
N ALA A 292 -30.19 32.50 24.68
CA ALA A 292 -31.59 32.71 24.28
C ALA A 292 -32.49 33.17 25.43
#